data_AF-A0A8T6A5U2-F1
#
_entry.id   AF-A0A8T6A5U2-F1
#
_cell.length_a   1.000
_cell.length_b   1.000
_cell.length_c   1.000
_cell.angle_alpha   90.00
_cell.angle_beta   90.00
_cell.angle_gamma   90.00
#
_symmetry.space_group_name_H-M   'P 1'
#
loop_
_entity.id
_entity.type
_entity.pdbx_description
1 polymer ?
#
loop_
_entity_poly.entity_id
_entity_poly.type
_entity_poly.pdbx_seq_one_letter_code
_entity_poly.pdbx_strand_id
1 'polypeptide(L)' 'YVLTETNTTRSEFDRYGKAKKIEFSLTLERCDEDLRERLQSSSFSDMLSGFKDKVTSSLNSAASSVKGLF' A
#
# COMPACT_ATOMS: atom_id res chain seq x y z
N TYR A 1 -9.14 -19.59 -0.76
CA TYR A 1 -7.87 -18.96 -1.19
C TYR A 1 -7.60 -17.79 -0.29
N VAL A 2 -6.35 -17.58 0.09
CA VAL A 2 -5.96 -16.48 0.96
C VAL A 2 -4.73 -15.79 0.40
N LEU A 3 -4.67 -14.47 0.57
CA LEU A 3 -3.52 -13.65 0.20
C LEU A 3 -2.37 -13.91 1.17
N THR A 4 -1.25 -14.38 0.62
CA THR A 4 -0.03 -14.67 1.38
C THR A 4 1.08 -13.67 1.10
N GLU A 5 1.10 -13.09 -0.10
CA GLU A 5 2.11 -12.12 -0.48
C GLU A 5 1.52 -11.01 -1.37
N THR A 6 2.05 -9.80 -1.20
CA THR A 6 1.78 -8.67 -2.08
C THR A 6 3.09 -7.97 -2.40
N ASN A 7 3.43 -7.92 -3.68
CA ASN A 7 4.53 -7.12 -4.19
C ASN A 7 3.96 -5.89 -4.89
N THR A 8 4.52 -4.70 -4.65
CA THR A 8 4.04 -3.46 -5.25
C THR A 8 5.23 -2.61 -5.72
N THR A 9 5.19 -2.24 -6.98
CA THR A 9 6.13 -1.33 -7.61
C THR A 9 5.41 -0.04 -8.01
N ARG A 10 6.00 1.10 -7.65
CA ARG A 10 5.50 2.42 -7.99
C ARG A 10 6.41 3.05 -9.03
N SER A 11 5.83 3.57 -10.10
CA SER A 11 6.55 4.16 -11.23
C SER A 11 5.80 5.37 -11.79
N GLU A 12 6.46 6.13 -12.66
CA GLU A 12 5.91 7.35 -13.29
C GLU A 12 5.38 8.36 -12.27
N PHE A 13 6.29 9.01 -11.55
CA PHE A 13 5.91 10.01 -10.55
C PHE A 13 5.51 11.34 -11.19
N ASP A 14 4.48 11.98 -10.64
CA ASP A 14 4.11 13.35 -10.99
C ASP A 14 5.08 14.38 -10.36
N ARG A 15 4.89 15.65 -10.70
CA ARG A 15 5.69 16.77 -10.16
C ARG A 15 5.59 16.96 -8.64
N TYR A 16 4.66 16.28 -7.99
CA TYR A 16 4.44 16.26 -6.54
C TYR A 16 4.88 14.94 -5.90
N GLY A 17 5.57 14.06 -6.66
CA GLY A 17 6.05 12.76 -6.17
C GLY A 17 4.95 11.70 -6.01
N LYS A 18 3.74 11.92 -6.54
CA LYS A 18 2.68 10.89 -6.58
C LYS A 18 2.94 9.93 -7.71
N ALA A 19 2.99 8.63 -7.41
CA ALA A 19 3.06 7.60 -8.44
C ALA A 19 1.78 7.66 -9.29
N LYS A 20 1.92 7.88 -10.60
CA LYS A 20 0.83 7.80 -11.57
C LYS A 20 0.59 6.36 -12.02
N LYS A 21 1.62 5.52 -11.96
CA LYS A 21 1.54 4.10 -12.26
C LYS A 21 1.87 3.28 -11.01
N ILE A 22 1.01 2.31 -10.71
CA ILE A 22 1.22 1.34 -9.64
C ILE A 22 1.00 -0.04 -10.24
N GLU A 23 2.04 -0.87 -10.19
CA GLU A 23 2.00 -2.26 -10.59
C GLU A 23 2.09 -3.12 -9.33
N PHE A 24 1.23 -4.11 -9.23
CA PHE A 24 1.26 -5.02 -8.09
C PHE A 24 1.01 -6.46 -8.54
N SER A 25 1.60 -7.38 -7.78
CA SER A 25 1.42 -8.82 -7.93
C SER A 25 0.90 -9.37 -6.61
N LEU A 26 -0.14 -10.20 -6.70
CA LEU A 26 -0.77 -10.85 -5.56
C LEU A 26 -0.54 -12.35 -5.65
N THR A 27 -0.03 -12.95 -4.58
CA THR A 27 0.08 -14.41 -4.45
C THR A 27 -1.05 -14.90 -3.56
N LEU A 28 -1.89 -15.78 -4.12
CA LEU A 28 -3.03 -16.38 -3.42
C LEU A 28 -2.81 -17.88 -3.27
N GLU A 29 -2.86 -18.39 -2.05
CA GLU A 29 -2.74 -19.82 -1.78
C GLU A 29 -4.10 -20.43 -1.44
N ARG A 30 -4.36 -21.67 -1.88
CA ARG A 30 -5.51 -22.42 -1.35
C ARG A 30 -5.20 -22.79 0.09
N CYS A 31 -6.06 -22.33 0.99
CA CYS A 31 -6.02 -22.69 2.40
C CYS A 31 -7.31 -23.43 2.73
N ASP A 32 -7.17 -24.44 3.60
CA ASP A 32 -8.29 -25.07 4.29
C ASP A 32 -8.98 -24.05 5.22
N GLU A 33 -10.22 -24.36 5.64
CA GLU A 33 -11.13 -23.40 6.30
C GLU A 33 -10.52 -22.72 7.54
N ASP A 34 -9.69 -23.42 8.31
CA ASP A 34 -9.08 -22.92 9.56
C ASP A 34 -8.02 -21.81 9.33
N LEU A 35 -7.29 -21.87 8.21
CA LEU A 35 -6.28 -20.85 7.87
C LEU A 35 -6.93 -19.58 7.31
N ARG A 36 -8.06 -19.72 6.62
CA ARG A 36 -8.86 -18.60 6.14
C ARG A 36 -9.39 -17.75 7.29
N GLU A 37 -9.85 -18.38 8.38
CA GLU A 37 -10.33 -17.69 9.57
C GLU A 37 -9.22 -16.87 10.25
N ARG A 38 -8.01 -17.44 10.39
CA ARG A 38 -6.85 -16.74 10.94
C ARG A 38 -6.36 -15.59 10.07
N LEU A 39 -6.45 -15.70 8.75
CA LEU A 39 -6.02 -14.63 7.84
C LEU A 39 -7.07 -13.52 7.65
N GLN A 40 -8.36 -13.79 7.84
CA GLN A 40 -9.34 -12.71 7.99
C GLN A 40 -9.06 -11.86 9.23
N SER A 41 -8.47 -12.44 10.29
CA SER A 41 -8.02 -11.66 11.46
C SER A 41 -6.78 -10.80 11.16
N SER A 42 -5.96 -11.20 10.19
CA SER A 42 -4.82 -10.42 9.67
C SER A 42 -5.30 -9.54 8.52
N SER A 43 -6.07 -8.51 8.86
CA SER A 43 -6.84 -7.73 7.88
C SER A 43 -5.93 -7.09 6.82
N PHE A 44 -6.04 -7.54 5.57
CA PHE A 44 -5.44 -6.89 4.41
C PHE A 44 -5.80 -5.39 4.30
N SER A 45 -6.96 -5.02 4.85
CA SER A 45 -7.39 -3.62 5.07
C SER A 45 -6.38 -2.81 5.88
N ASP A 46 -5.75 -3.41 6.90
CA ASP A 46 -4.76 -2.76 7.76
C ASP A 46 -3.43 -2.54 7.03
N MET A 47 -3.06 -3.48 6.15
CA MET A 47 -1.89 -3.32 5.29
C MET A 47 -2.12 -2.25 4.22
N LEU A 48 -3.31 -2.23 3.59
CA LEU A 48 -3.67 -1.24 2.58
C LEU A 48 -3.84 0.15 3.17
N SER A 49 -4.43 0.27 4.37
CA SER A 49 -4.49 1.53 5.11
C SER A 49 -3.10 2.01 5.51
N GLY A 50 -2.23 1.14 6.03
CA GLY A 50 -0.84 1.50 6.32
C GLY A 50 -0.06 1.96 5.07
N PHE A 51 -0.32 1.38 3.90
CA PHE A 51 0.23 1.84 2.62
C PHE A 51 -0.32 3.21 2.23
N LYS A 52 -1.63 3.42 2.38
CA LYS A 52 -2.30 4.69 2.11
C LYS A 52 -1.80 5.79 3.05
N ASP A 53 -1.55 5.49 4.32
CA ASP A 53 -1.06 6.44 5.31
C ASP A 53 0.41 6.81 5.08
N LYS A 54 1.22 5.88 4.61
CA LYS A 54 2.60 6.18 4.18
C LYS A 54 2.65 7.10 2.95
N VAL A 55 1.74 6.92 1.98
CA VAL A 55 1.57 7.85 0.84
C VAL A 55 1.00 9.19 1.31
N THR A 56 0.01 9.10 2.21
CA THR A 56 -0.51 10.12 3.11
C THR A 56 0.54 11.15 3.51
N SER A 57 1.44 10.61 4.32
CA SER A 57 2.44 11.32 5.08
C SER A 57 3.58 11.85 4.21
N SER A 58 4.08 11.07 3.24
CA SER A 58 5.16 11.53 2.37
C SER A 58 4.75 12.73 1.50
N LEU A 59 3.49 12.76 1.06
CA LEU A 59 2.93 13.91 0.33
C LEU A 59 2.77 15.14 1.21
N ASN A 60 2.29 14.96 2.44
CA ASN A 60 2.16 16.08 3.38
C ASN A 60 3.53 16.65 3.79
N SER A 61 4.56 15.82 3.94
CA SER A 61 5.92 16.26 4.20
C SER A 61 6.50 17.06 3.03
N ALA A 62 6.35 16.56 1.80
CA ALA A 62 6.78 17.29 0.59
C ALA A 62 6.04 18.62 0.43
N ALA A 63 4.72 18.63 0.68
CA ALA A 63 3.89 19.83 0.63
C ALA A 63 4.28 20.86 1.71
N SER A 64 4.71 20.42 2.89
CA SER A 64 5.13 21.32 3.97
C SER A 64 6.51 21.93 3.69
N SER A 65 7.44 21.16 3.11
CA SER A 65 8.77 21.66 2.73
C SER A 65 8.71 22.73 1.64
N VAL A 66 7.80 22.62 0.67
CA VAL A 66 7.59 23.69 -0.33
C VAL A 66 6.85 24.89 0.24
N LYS A 67 6.02 24.72 1.28
CA LYS A 67 5.31 25.81 1.94
C LYS A 67 6.18 26.65 2.87
N GLY A 68 7.30 26.10 3.35
CA GLY A 68 8.30 26.83 4.14
C GLY A 68 9.37 27.55 3.31
N LEU A 69 9.33 27.41 1.98
CA LEU A 69 10.28 28.02 1.04
C LEU A 69 9.71 29.27 0.35
N PHE A 70 8.44 29.61 0.61
CA PHE A 70 7.75 30.82 0.15
C PHE A 70 7.27 31.67 1.32
#